data_AF-A0A9D4N2P7-F1
#
_entry.id   AF-A0A9D4N2P7-F1
#
_cell.length_a   1.000
_cell.length_b   1.000
_cell.length_c   1.000
_cell.angle_alpha   90.00
_cell.angle_beta   90.00
_cell.angle_gamma   90.00
#
_symmetry.space_group_name_H-M   'P 1'
#
loop_
_entity.id
_entity.type
_entity.pdbx_description
1 polymer ?
#
loop_
_entity_poly.entity_id
_entity_poly.type
_entity_poly.pdbx_seq_one_letter_code
_entity_poly.pdbx_strand_id
1 'polypeptide(L)'
;MQALVVFLSVIVVCYSATTHRPHTGHHTGSTAAHSTHEPHEFETVSFQFQGVTGHLIVTVHADKTTFNCYIGTLSDAEHAQIHTDAGMRAVELRVLATLTSATLVTDSTTLDKHDVHSCGTHGSIATTFYTITA
;
A
#
# COMPACT_ATOMS: atom_id res chain seq x y z
N MET A 1 26.00 -43.75 32.29
CA MET A 1 26.16 -44.74 31.20
C MET A 1 25.75 -44.07 29.91
N GLN A 2 26.66 -44.04 28.92
CA GLN A 2 26.51 -43.75 27.47
C GLN A 2 25.67 -42.52 27.07
N ALA A 3 26.21 -41.35 26.72
CA ALA A 3 27.10 -41.02 25.59
C ALA A 3 26.61 -41.59 24.24
N LEU A 4 25.90 -40.76 23.45
CA LEU A 4 25.83 -40.93 22.00
C LEU A 4 26.36 -39.66 21.33
N VAL A 5 27.43 -39.88 20.59
CA VAL A 5 28.31 -38.93 19.92
C VAL A 5 27.96 -38.98 18.44
N VAL A 6 27.73 -37.78 17.87
CA VAL A 6 28.10 -37.33 16.49
C VAL A 6 27.46 -38.06 15.31
N PHE A 7 26.80 -37.31 14.43
CA PHE A 7 27.25 -37.23 13.03
C PHE A 7 26.97 -35.84 12.44
N LEU A 8 28.06 -35.11 12.27
CA LEU A 8 28.20 -33.91 11.47
C LEU A 8 28.12 -34.34 9.99
N SER A 9 27.25 -33.73 9.20
CA SER A 9 27.40 -33.74 7.74
C SER A 9 27.14 -32.34 7.22
N VAL A 10 28.24 -31.58 7.20
CA VAL A 10 28.43 -30.35 6.44
C VAL A 10 28.28 -30.70 4.96
N ILE A 11 27.26 -30.18 4.30
CA ILE A 11 27.18 -30.16 2.83
C ILE A 11 27.56 -28.75 2.39
N VAL A 12 28.82 -28.61 2.01
CA VAL A 12 29.33 -27.52 1.18
C VAL A 12 29.27 -28.00 -0.28
N VAL A 13 29.38 -27.04 -1.21
CA VAL A 13 29.59 -27.17 -2.67
C VAL A 13 28.24 -27.25 -3.44
N CYS A 14 27.87 -26.38 -4.40
CA CYS A 14 28.66 -25.56 -5.34
C CYS A 14 28.01 -24.19 -5.59
N TYR A 15 28.84 -23.15 -5.71
CA TYR A 15 28.55 -22.01 -6.58
C TYR A 15 28.55 -22.49 -8.04
N SER A 16 27.45 -22.25 -8.75
CA SER A 16 27.45 -22.26 -10.22
C SER A 16 27.24 -20.83 -10.69
N ALA A 17 28.34 -20.10 -10.87
CA ALA A 17 28.34 -18.92 -11.71
C ALA A 17 28.03 -19.36 -13.15
N THR A 18 26.79 -19.16 -13.57
CA THR A 18 26.38 -19.26 -14.98
C THR A 18 26.00 -17.87 -15.45
N THR A 19 26.91 -17.25 -16.19
CA THR A 19 26.61 -16.11 -17.05
C THR A 19 25.69 -16.58 -18.18
N HIS A 20 24.40 -16.28 -18.08
CA HIS A 20 23.48 -16.30 -19.23
C HIS A 20 22.86 -14.91 -19.42
N ARG A 21 23.10 -14.36 -20.62
CA ARG A 21 22.49 -13.16 -21.18
C ARG A 21 20.96 -13.34 -21.36
N PRO A 22 20.20 -12.25 -21.49
CA PRO A 22 18.78 -12.22 -21.17
C PRO A 22 17.95 -12.93 -22.23
N HIS A 23 17.15 -13.89 -21.80
CA HIS A 23 15.95 -14.30 -22.53
C HIS A 23 14.78 -13.49 -21.98
N THR A 24 14.15 -12.75 -22.88
CA THR A 24 12.83 -12.15 -22.74
C THR A 24 11.81 -13.23 -22.37
N GLY A 25 11.64 -13.44 -21.06
CA GLY A 25 10.60 -14.28 -20.48
C GLY A 25 9.32 -13.48 -20.34
N HIS A 26 8.40 -13.69 -21.28
CA HIS A 26 7.01 -13.31 -21.15
C HIS A 26 6.44 -14.04 -19.93
N HIS A 27 6.18 -13.33 -18.83
CA HIS A 27 5.52 -13.90 -17.66
C HIS A 27 4.05 -14.20 -18.01
N THR A 28 3.76 -15.37 -18.57
CA THR A 28 2.43 -15.98 -18.48
C THR A 28 2.32 -16.67 -17.12
N GLY A 29 2.23 -15.84 -16.08
CA GLY A 29 1.85 -16.26 -14.74
C GLY A 29 0.38 -16.67 -14.73
N SER A 30 0.16 -17.93 -14.34
CA SER A 30 -1.12 -18.60 -14.15
C SER A 30 -2.20 -17.69 -13.55
N THR A 31 -3.33 -17.65 -14.24
CA THR A 31 -4.63 -17.13 -13.80
C THR A 31 -5.12 -17.88 -12.55
N ALA A 32 -4.84 -17.34 -11.37
CA ALA A 32 -5.79 -17.44 -10.26
C ALA A 32 -6.58 -16.13 -10.21
N ALA A 33 -7.37 -15.89 -11.26
CA ALA A 33 -8.36 -14.82 -11.27
C ALA A 33 -9.53 -15.24 -10.38
N HIS A 34 -9.35 -15.14 -9.05
CA HIS A 34 -10.50 -15.01 -8.16
C HIS A 34 -10.86 -13.53 -8.06
N SER A 35 -11.54 -13.04 -9.09
CA SER A 35 -12.39 -11.86 -8.98
C SER A 35 -13.68 -12.21 -9.70
N THR A 36 -14.67 -12.64 -8.93
CA THR A 36 -16.06 -12.48 -9.33
C THR A 36 -16.39 -11.00 -9.16
N HIS A 37 -15.88 -10.16 -10.06
CA HIS A 37 -16.30 -8.77 -10.15
C HIS A 37 -17.77 -8.80 -10.57
N GLU A 38 -18.68 -8.43 -9.68
CA GLU A 38 -20.07 -8.32 -10.08
C GLU A 38 -20.19 -7.16 -11.09
N PRO A 39 -20.95 -7.31 -12.18
CA PRO A 39 -21.22 -6.18 -13.05
C PRO A 39 -21.85 -5.07 -12.21
N HIS A 40 -21.24 -3.88 -12.24
CA HIS A 40 -21.60 -2.67 -11.48
C HIS A 40 -21.03 -2.51 -10.06
N GLU A 41 -20.14 -3.39 -9.60
CA GLU A 41 -19.32 -3.12 -8.42
C GLU A 41 -18.19 -2.14 -8.80
N PHE A 42 -18.11 -1.00 -8.11
CA PHE A 42 -17.07 0.01 -8.32
C PHE A 42 -16.46 0.36 -6.96
N GLU A 43 -15.55 -0.47 -6.47
CA GLU A 43 -14.71 -0.10 -5.34
C GLU A 43 -13.26 0.02 -5.82
N THR A 44 -12.85 1.26 -6.11
CA THR A 44 -11.46 1.59 -6.41
C THR A 44 -10.85 2.17 -5.16
N VAL A 45 -9.73 1.58 -4.72
CA VAL A 45 -8.86 2.14 -3.69
C VAL A 45 -7.56 2.55 -4.34
N SER A 46 -7.14 3.80 -4.15
CA SER A 46 -5.85 4.31 -4.61
C SER A 46 -5.04 4.86 -3.45
N PHE A 47 -3.72 4.76 -3.58
CA PHE A 47 -2.75 5.26 -2.61
C PHE A 47 -1.83 6.27 -3.29
N GLN A 48 -1.56 7.37 -2.61
CA GLN A 48 -0.62 8.38 -3.07
C GLN A 48 0.15 8.96 -1.89
N PHE A 49 1.47 8.96 -1.96
CA PHE A 49 2.27 9.75 -1.03
C PHE A 49 2.29 11.22 -1.46
N GLN A 50 1.85 12.13 -0.59
CA GLN A 50 1.90 13.57 -0.81
C GLN A 50 3.23 14.12 -0.25
N GLY A 51 4.18 14.38 -1.14
CA GLY A 51 5.55 14.75 -0.77
C GLY A 51 5.71 16.11 -0.06
N VAL A 52 4.70 17.00 -0.11
CA VAL A 52 4.76 18.29 0.60
C VAL A 52 4.43 18.14 2.08
N THR A 53 3.34 17.44 2.40
CA THR A 53 2.85 17.24 3.77
C THR A 53 3.42 15.98 4.42
N GLY A 54 3.96 15.07 3.62
CA GLY A 54 4.42 13.77 4.09
C GLY A 54 3.28 12.81 4.43
N HIS A 55 2.04 13.11 4.01
CA HIS A 55 0.89 12.26 4.27
C HIS A 55 0.73 11.17 3.20
N LEU A 56 0.17 10.01 3.59
CA LEU A 56 -0.37 9.05 2.64
C LEU A 56 -1.86 9.36 2.43
N ILE A 57 -2.20 9.63 1.18
CA ILE A 57 -3.56 9.88 0.74
C ILE A 57 -4.13 8.55 0.24
N VAL A 58 -5.26 8.15 0.81
CA VAL A 58 -6.02 6.97 0.37
C VAL A 58 -7.37 7.44 -0.13
N THR A 59 -7.66 7.20 -1.40
CA THR A 59 -8.96 7.54 -1.98
C THR A 59 -9.75 6.26 -2.22
N VAL A 60 -10.94 6.20 -1.64
CA VAL A 60 -11.87 5.06 -1.77
C VAL A 60 -13.14 5.55 -2.45
N HIS A 61 -13.48 4.95 -3.58
CA HIS A 61 -14.77 5.16 -4.23
C HIS A 61 -15.84 4.39 -3.44
N ALA A 62 -16.70 5.11 -2.73
CA ALA A 62 -17.82 4.50 -2.01
C ALA A 62 -18.99 4.19 -2.97
N ASP A 63 -19.21 5.06 -3.95
CA ASP A 63 -20.20 4.88 -5.01
C ASP A 63 -19.86 5.78 -6.23
N LYS A 64 -20.78 5.90 -7.19
CA LYS A 64 -20.60 6.72 -8.41
C LYS A 64 -20.59 8.24 -8.16
N THR A 65 -20.95 8.66 -6.95
CA THR A 65 -21.26 10.03 -6.55
C THR A 65 -20.51 10.50 -5.29
N THR A 66 -19.82 9.59 -4.60
CA THR A 66 -19.11 9.84 -3.36
C THR A 66 -17.77 9.13 -3.34
N PHE A 67 -16.72 9.86 -2.98
CA PHE A 67 -15.44 9.26 -2.57
C PHE A 67 -15.04 9.70 -1.17
N ASN A 68 -14.45 8.77 -0.44
CA ASN A 68 -13.82 9.02 0.84
C ASN A 68 -12.33 9.26 0.60
N CYS A 69 -11.80 10.35 1.14
CA CYS A 69 -10.38 10.60 1.15
C CYS A 69 -9.84 10.50 2.58
N TYR A 70 -8.91 9.59 2.80
CA TYR A 70 -8.24 9.41 4.07
C TYR A 70 -6.83 9.99 4.00
N ILE A 71 -6.49 10.82 4.98
CA ILE A 71 -5.20 11.48 5.11
C ILE A 71 -4.49 10.82 6.28
N GLY A 72 -3.57 9.92 5.95
CA GLY A 72 -2.76 9.18 6.91
C GLY A 72 -1.47 9.92 7.25
N THR A 73 -1.24 10.20 8.52
CA THR A 73 0.07 10.63 8.99
C THR A 73 1.03 9.45 9.02
N LEU A 74 2.30 9.74 8.75
CA LEU A 74 3.39 8.77 8.77
C LEU A 74 4.36 9.16 9.89
N SER A 75 4.92 8.15 10.53
CA SER A 75 6.05 8.33 11.45
C SER A 75 7.35 8.60 10.69
N ASP A 76 8.36 9.12 11.39
CA ASP A 76 9.69 9.38 10.81
C ASP A 76 10.32 8.12 10.20
N ALA A 77 10.11 6.96 10.83
CA ALA A 77 10.59 5.67 10.33
C ALA A 77 9.90 5.28 9.00
N GLU A 78 8.61 5.56 8.88
CA GLU A 78 7.86 5.31 7.65
C GLU A 78 8.26 6.29 6.55
N HIS A 79 8.44 7.57 6.85
CA HIS A 79 8.99 8.56 5.91
C HIS A 79 10.34 8.10 5.35
N ALA A 80 11.22 7.55 6.19
CA ALA A 80 12.52 7.08 5.73
C ALA A 80 12.43 5.90 4.73
N GLN A 81 11.35 5.11 4.77
CA GLN A 81 11.18 3.90 3.97
C GLN A 81 10.16 4.04 2.83
N ILE A 82 9.33 5.09 2.83
CA ILE A 82 8.20 5.27 1.89
C ILE A 82 8.64 5.27 0.42
N HIS A 83 9.90 5.61 0.14
CA HIS A 83 10.46 5.63 -1.22
C HIS A 83 10.97 4.27 -1.70
N THR A 84 10.79 3.22 -0.90
CA THR A 84 11.06 1.83 -1.29
C THR A 84 9.75 1.08 -1.47
N ASP A 85 9.72 0.11 -2.38
CA ASP A 85 8.51 -0.71 -2.61
C ASP A 85 8.03 -1.40 -1.33
N ALA A 86 8.97 -1.93 -0.54
CA ALA A 86 8.67 -2.61 0.72
C ALA A 86 8.11 -1.63 1.77
N GLY A 87 8.70 -0.45 1.90
CA GLY A 87 8.24 0.58 2.85
C GLY A 87 6.89 1.16 2.45
N MET A 88 6.68 1.47 1.16
CA MET A 88 5.38 1.90 0.65
C MET A 88 4.31 0.85 0.94
N ARG A 89 4.59 -0.42 0.62
CA ARG A 89 3.65 -1.52 0.88
C ARG A 89 3.31 -1.67 2.36
N ALA A 90 4.30 -1.53 3.25
CA ALA A 90 4.08 -1.61 4.69
C ALA A 90 3.17 -0.47 5.20
N VAL A 91 3.40 0.74 4.70
CA VAL A 91 2.60 1.93 5.07
C VAL A 91 1.18 1.82 4.54
N GLU A 92 0.97 1.40 3.30
CA GLU A 92 -0.37 1.13 2.73
C GLU A 92 -1.16 0.15 3.59
N LEU A 93 -0.54 -0.99 3.95
CA LEU A 93 -1.19 -2.03 4.75
C LEU A 93 -1.54 -1.54 6.15
N ARG A 94 -0.66 -0.76 6.78
CA ARG A 94 -0.95 -0.14 8.08
C ARG A 94 -2.14 0.81 7.96
N VAL A 95 -2.11 1.76 7.01
CA VAL A 95 -3.18 2.74 6.86
C VAL A 95 -4.52 2.05 6.59
N LEU A 96 -4.53 1.03 5.71
CA LEU A 96 -5.69 0.18 5.46
C LEU A 96 -6.25 -0.46 6.74
N ALA A 97 -5.39 -1.01 7.59
CA ALA A 97 -5.81 -1.63 8.85
C ALA A 97 -6.43 -0.63 9.84
N THR A 98 -6.14 0.66 9.68
CA THR A 98 -6.60 1.74 10.56
C THR A 98 -7.75 2.59 10.00
N LEU A 99 -8.28 2.26 8.81
CA LEU A 99 -9.39 3.02 8.21
C LEU A 99 -10.63 3.07 9.13
N THR A 100 -10.88 2.00 9.89
CA THR A 100 -12.03 1.91 10.82
C THR A 100 -11.93 2.86 12.01
N SER A 101 -10.73 3.31 12.36
CA SER A 101 -10.46 4.30 13.40
C SER A 101 -10.28 5.72 12.85
N ALA A 102 -10.49 5.92 11.54
CA ALA A 102 -10.31 7.23 10.93
C ALA A 102 -11.33 8.24 11.48
N THR A 103 -10.86 9.47 11.72
CA THR A 103 -11.70 10.54 12.26
C THR A 103 -12.27 11.36 11.11
N LEU A 104 -13.60 11.54 11.09
CA LEU A 104 -14.26 12.41 10.11
C LEU A 104 -13.83 13.87 10.29
N VAL A 105 -13.47 14.52 9.20
CA VAL A 105 -13.17 15.95 9.16
C VAL A 105 -14.43 16.71 8.76
N THR A 106 -15.01 17.44 9.70
CA THR A 106 -16.26 18.19 9.48
C THR A 106 -16.04 19.58 8.87
N ASP A 107 -14.82 20.11 8.95
CA ASP A 107 -14.43 21.38 8.38
C ASP A 107 -13.17 21.18 7.52
N SER A 108 -13.34 21.11 6.19
CA SER A 108 -12.22 20.87 5.27
C SER A 108 -11.27 22.07 5.18
N THR A 109 -11.61 23.25 5.71
CA THR A 109 -10.70 24.40 5.72
C THR A 109 -9.52 24.22 6.67
N THR A 110 -9.61 23.25 7.59
CA THR A 110 -8.51 22.90 8.49
C THR A 110 -7.48 21.98 7.84
N LEU A 111 -7.77 21.47 6.64
CA LEU A 111 -6.87 20.57 5.91
C LEU A 111 -5.83 21.35 5.11
N ASP A 112 -4.65 20.75 4.95
CA ASP A 112 -3.66 21.32 4.04
C ASP A 112 -4.19 21.24 2.59
N LYS A 113 -4.05 22.35 1.87
CA LYS A 113 -4.51 22.46 0.48
C LYS A 113 -3.87 21.42 -0.45
N HIS A 114 -2.65 20.97 -0.15
CA HIS A 114 -1.94 19.95 -0.92
C HIS A 114 -2.56 18.57 -0.72
N ASP A 115 -3.03 18.25 0.48
CA ASP A 115 -3.76 17.01 0.76
C ASP A 115 -5.13 17.02 0.08
N VAL A 116 -5.87 18.13 0.21
CA VAL A 116 -7.17 18.32 -0.46
C VAL A 116 -7.01 18.20 -1.98
N HIS A 117 -5.94 18.76 -2.54
CA HIS A 117 -5.64 18.63 -3.97
C HIS A 117 -5.30 17.19 -4.37
N SER A 118 -4.52 16.46 -3.55
CA SER A 118 -4.18 15.05 -3.78
C SER A 118 -5.37 14.10 -3.66
N CYS A 119 -6.36 14.42 -2.83
CA CYS A 119 -7.63 13.69 -2.81
C CYS A 119 -8.35 13.75 -4.18
N GLY A 120 -7.95 14.68 -5.05
CA GLY A 120 -8.51 14.87 -6.37
C GLY A 120 -9.75 15.76 -6.36
N THR A 121 -10.02 16.39 -7.50
CA THR A 121 -11.29 17.09 -7.78
C THR A 121 -12.06 16.29 -8.82
N HIS A 122 -13.01 15.46 -8.36
CA HIS A 122 -13.84 14.66 -9.25
C HIS A 122 -15.14 15.38 -9.61
N GLY A 123 -15.04 16.54 -10.27
CA GLY A 123 -16.21 17.27 -10.79
C GLY A 123 -17.32 17.51 -9.74
N SER A 124 -18.52 16.99 -9.99
CA SER A 124 -19.72 17.11 -9.13
C SER A 124 -19.87 16.01 -8.07
N ILE A 125 -18.82 15.23 -7.81
CA ILE A 125 -18.80 14.12 -6.85
C ILE A 125 -18.40 14.69 -5.48
N ALA A 126 -19.15 14.33 -4.44
CA ALA A 126 -18.89 14.78 -3.09
C ALA A 126 -17.68 14.05 -2.49
N THR A 127 -16.81 14.80 -1.82
CA THR A 127 -15.65 14.26 -1.09
C THR A 127 -15.91 14.30 0.40
N THR A 128 -15.75 13.16 1.06
CA THR A 128 -15.72 13.10 2.53
C THR A 128 -14.29 12.90 2.98
N PHE A 129 -13.80 13.75 3.89
CA PHE A 129 -12.42 13.70 4.36
C PHE A 129 -12.32 13.04 5.72
N TYR A 130 -11.28 12.23 5.89
CA TYR A 130 -10.95 11.56 7.14
C TYR A 130 -9.47 11.71 7.43
N THR A 131 -9.10 11.73 8.70
CA THR A 131 -7.71 11.68 9.14
C THR A 131 -7.41 10.39 9.90
N ILE A 132 -6.19 9.89 9.72
CA ILE A 132 -5.67 8.71 10.40
C ILE A 132 -4.34 9.10 11.02
N THR A 133 -4.26 9.01 12.34
CA THR A 133 -3.02 9.25 13.08
C THR A 133 -2.30 7.91 13.30
N ALA A 134 -0.99 7.90 13.04
CA ALA A 134 -0.11 6.78 13.40
C ALA A 134 -0.04 6.51 14.91
#